data_AF-A0A9P6N3L5-F1
#
_entry.id   AF-A0A9P6N3L5-F1
#
_cell.length_a   1.000
_cell.length_b   1.000
_cell.length_c   1.000
_cell.angle_alpha   90.00
_cell.angle_beta   90.00
_cell.angle_gamma   90.00
#
_symmetry.space_group_name_H-M   'P 1'
#
loop_
_entity.id
_entity.type
_entity.pdbx_description
1 polymer ?
#
loop_
_entity_poly.entity_id
_entity_poly.type
_entity_poly.pdbx_seq_one_letter_code
_entity_poly.pdbx_strand_id
1 'polypeptide(L)'
;MDRVQCEWSTLLSAGALEEVIRLGIISVLGIGGDFGAVYWLGLGWAGVETLCYIGQSLFYSLWLSEDDYRAVITLSSSTPATTGQTANYGTVENNTKDSEEDLSDMRDEVVPPREVRHLLGIDRPWWSLMGRTSSMMVHIGLCCWLGYYGWKLLIPAILTHGALYIVWGALMPEQHWSVPATSYGTLIAAMGIFLIGLALYGEIV
;
A
#
# COMPACT_ATOMS: atom_id res chain seq x y z
N MET A 1 7.51 -16.99 -19.68
CA MET A 1 8.05 -16.20 -18.56
C MET A 1 6.92 -16.05 -17.59
N ASP A 2 7.07 -16.59 -16.40
CA ASP A 2 5.96 -16.75 -15.46
C ASP A 2 5.61 -15.39 -14.82
N ARG A 3 4.32 -15.16 -14.51
CA ARG A 3 3.83 -13.89 -13.95
C ARG A 3 4.63 -13.42 -12.73
N VAL A 4 5.03 -14.37 -11.89
CA VAL A 4 5.87 -14.15 -10.69
C VAL A 4 7.26 -13.63 -11.06
N GLN A 5 7.90 -14.18 -12.10
CA GLN A 5 9.23 -13.72 -12.54
C GLN A 5 9.18 -12.29 -13.08
N CYS A 6 8.09 -11.92 -13.75
CA CYS A 6 7.87 -10.56 -14.23
C CYS A 6 7.77 -9.58 -13.05
N GLU A 7 6.95 -9.91 -12.06
CA GLU A 7 6.73 -9.08 -10.87
C GLU A 7 8.00 -8.86 -10.04
N TRP A 8 8.77 -9.92 -9.80
CA TRP A 8 10.02 -9.83 -9.04
C TRP A 8 11.07 -8.99 -9.78
N SER A 9 11.14 -9.13 -11.10
CA SER A 9 12.03 -8.32 -11.95
C SER A 9 11.65 -6.84 -11.90
N THR A 10 10.35 -6.52 -11.93
CA THR A 10 9.86 -5.14 -11.82
C THR A 10 10.19 -4.53 -10.46
N LEU A 11 9.95 -5.27 -9.37
CA LEU A 11 10.26 -4.79 -8.02
C LEU A 11 11.76 -4.56 -7.82
N LEU A 12 12.59 -5.49 -8.28
CA LEU A 12 14.05 -5.37 -8.15
C LEU A 12 14.61 -4.23 -9.03
N SER A 13 14.09 -4.07 -10.25
CA SER A 13 14.51 -2.98 -11.13
C SER A 13 14.05 -1.61 -10.64
N ALA A 14 12.87 -1.52 -10.01
CA ALA A 14 12.41 -0.29 -9.36
C ALA A 14 13.37 0.12 -8.23
N GLY A 15 13.70 -0.78 -7.31
CA GLY A 15 14.66 -0.51 -6.23
C GLY A 15 16.05 -0.15 -6.76
N ALA A 16 16.51 -0.82 -7.83
CA ALA A 16 17.79 -0.51 -8.44
C ALA A 16 17.83 0.89 -9.06
N LEU A 17 16.79 1.24 -9.82
CA LEU A 17 16.65 2.55 -10.44
C LEU A 17 16.64 3.66 -9.39
N GLU A 18 15.93 3.43 -8.29
CA GLU A 18 15.81 4.39 -7.20
C GLU A 18 17.15 4.75 -6.57
N GLU A 19 17.98 3.75 -6.26
CA GLU A 19 19.30 3.98 -5.67
C GLU A 19 20.27 4.65 -6.65
N VAL A 20 20.16 4.37 -7.95
CA VAL A 20 20.94 5.06 -8.99
C VAL A 20 20.55 6.53 -9.07
N ILE A 21 19.24 6.84 -9.07
CA ILE A 21 18.75 8.22 -9.11
C ILE A 21 19.19 8.96 -7.84
N ARG A 22 19.05 8.32 -6.68
CA ARG A 22 19.43 8.88 -5.39
C ARG A 22 20.92 9.22 -5.34
N LEU A 23 21.80 8.30 -5.75
CA LEU A 23 23.24 8.57 -5.85
C LEU A 23 23.53 9.71 -6.84
N GLY A 24 22.81 9.75 -7.96
CA GLY A 24 22.89 10.83 -8.94
C GLY A 24 22.58 12.19 -8.32
N ILE A 25 21.49 12.31 -7.57
CA ILE A 25 21.09 13.55 -6.88
C ILE A 25 22.15 13.96 -5.85
N ILE A 26 22.61 13.02 -5.02
CA ILE A 26 23.66 13.28 -4.02
C ILE A 26 24.94 13.79 -4.69
N SER A 27 25.33 13.17 -5.81
CA SER A 27 26.54 13.52 -6.55
C SER A 27 26.43 14.88 -7.24
N VAL A 28 25.28 15.18 -7.85
CA VAL A 28 25.02 16.45 -8.54
C VAL A 28 24.94 17.62 -7.56
N LEU A 29 24.30 17.43 -6.41
CA LEU A 29 24.17 18.46 -5.39
C LEU A 29 25.40 18.57 -4.48
N GLY A 30 26.32 17.60 -4.52
CA GLY A 30 27.53 17.60 -3.71
C GLY A 30 27.28 17.49 -2.20
N ILE A 31 26.12 16.96 -1.80
CA ILE A 31 25.66 16.96 -0.40
C ILE A 31 26.16 15.76 0.41
N GLY A 32 26.95 14.84 -0.17
CA GLY A 32 27.34 13.59 0.48
C GLY A 32 28.09 13.76 1.81
N GLY A 33 28.80 14.87 2.02
CA GLY A 33 29.49 15.16 3.28
C GLY A 33 28.60 15.77 4.38
N ASP A 34 27.39 16.23 4.04
CA ASP A 34 26.47 16.88 4.97
C ASP A 34 25.38 15.90 5.41
N PHE A 35 25.51 15.41 6.65
CA PHE A 35 24.53 14.51 7.24
C PHE A 35 23.11 15.07 7.19
N GLY A 36 22.93 16.35 7.52
CA GLY A 36 21.61 16.99 7.55
C GLY A 36 20.96 16.98 6.18
N ALA A 37 21.70 17.39 5.14
CA ALA A 37 21.19 17.40 3.77
C ALA A 37 20.83 15.98 3.28
N VAL A 38 21.66 14.98 3.56
CA VAL A 38 21.43 13.58 3.16
C VAL A 38 20.26 12.96 3.94
N TYR A 39 20.14 13.27 5.23
CA TYR A 39 19.02 12.85 6.07
C TYR A 39 17.69 13.42 5.55
N TRP A 40 17.66 14.72 5.27
CA TRP A 40 16.47 15.39 4.71
C TRP A 40 16.12 14.88 3.31
N LEU A 41 17.11 14.52 2.50
CA LEU A 41 16.87 13.86 1.21
C LEU A 41 16.16 12.51 1.42
N GLY A 42 16.64 11.68 2.34
CA GLY A 42 16.01 10.39 2.66
C GLY A 42 14.60 10.52 3.22
N LEU A 43 14.39 11.50 4.11
CA LEU A 43 13.07 11.79 4.66
C LEU A 43 12.11 12.32 3.58
N GLY A 44 12.59 13.21 2.71
CA GLY A 44 11.83 13.74 1.58
C GLY A 44 11.43 12.63 0.61
N TRP A 45 12.34 11.69 0.34
CA TRP A 45 12.09 10.54 -0.51
C TRP A 45 10.95 9.66 0.03
N ALA A 46 11.04 9.27 1.30
CA ALA A 46 9.99 8.49 1.95
C ALA A 46 8.65 9.24 2.03
N GLY A 47 8.70 10.57 2.17
CA GLY A 47 7.52 11.43 2.11
C GLY A 47 6.82 11.37 0.76
N VAL A 48 7.57 11.48 -0.35
CA VAL A 48 7.03 11.37 -1.72
C VAL A 48 6.39 10.01 -1.94
N GLU A 49 7.04 8.93 -1.55
CA GLU A 49 6.46 7.58 -1.68
C GLU A 49 5.17 7.42 -0.88
N THR A 50 5.16 7.90 0.35
CA THR A 50 3.95 7.88 1.20
C THR A 50 2.80 8.63 0.53
N LEU A 51 3.08 9.79 -0.08
CA LEU A 51 2.08 10.56 -0.83
C LEU A 51 1.61 9.81 -2.08
N CYS A 52 2.52 9.17 -2.82
CA CYS A 52 2.15 8.34 -3.98
C CYS A 52 1.24 7.17 -3.58
N TYR A 53 1.54 6.49 -2.46
CA TYR A 53 0.69 5.43 -1.93
C TYR A 53 -0.68 5.94 -1.52
N ILE A 54 -0.76 7.05 -0.77
CA ILE A 54 -2.03 7.65 -0.39
C ILE A 54 -2.82 8.05 -1.64
N GLY A 55 -2.16 8.66 -2.62
CA GLY A 55 -2.78 9.04 -3.89
C GLY A 55 -3.32 7.85 -4.67
N GLN A 56 -2.57 6.75 -4.76
CA GLN A 56 -3.02 5.50 -5.36
C GLN A 56 -4.23 4.94 -4.62
N SER A 57 -4.18 4.86 -3.29
CA SER A 57 -5.30 4.37 -2.47
C SER A 57 -6.57 5.20 -2.66
N LEU A 58 -6.45 6.54 -2.71
CA LEU A 58 -7.57 7.43 -2.97
C LEU A 58 -8.10 7.27 -4.40
N PHE A 59 -7.22 7.19 -5.39
CA PHE A 59 -7.59 6.98 -6.78
C PHE A 59 -8.35 5.67 -6.98
N TYR A 60 -7.85 4.55 -6.43
CA TYR A 60 -8.54 3.26 -6.48
C TYR A 60 -9.90 3.31 -5.78
N SER A 61 -9.99 3.98 -4.62
CA SER A 61 -11.26 4.12 -3.90
C SER A 61 -12.29 4.93 -4.68
N LEU A 62 -11.87 6.02 -5.33
CA LEU A 62 -12.73 6.86 -6.16
C LEU A 62 -13.16 6.13 -7.44
N TRP A 63 -12.22 5.44 -8.11
CA TRP A 63 -12.48 4.75 -9.36
C TRP A 63 -13.39 3.53 -9.17
N LEU A 64 -13.12 2.69 -8.17
CA LEU A 64 -13.98 1.53 -7.84
C LEU A 64 -15.37 1.97 -7.37
N SER A 65 -15.46 3.10 -6.66
CA SER A 65 -16.76 3.68 -6.29
C SER A 65 -17.59 4.04 -7.52
N GLU A 66 -16.98 4.40 -8.65
CA GLU A 66 -17.70 4.79 -9.87
C GLU A 66 -18.24 3.56 -10.63
N ASP A 67 -17.47 2.47 -10.67
CA ASP A 67 -17.88 1.20 -11.30
C ASP A 67 -18.95 0.46 -10.48
N ASP A 68 -18.84 0.45 -9.14
CA ASP A 68 -19.88 -0.11 -8.27
C ASP A 68 -21.16 0.76 -8.28
N TYR A 69 -21.06 2.09 -8.33
CA TYR A 69 -22.24 2.95 -8.52
C TYR A 69 -22.95 2.67 -9.85
N ARG A 70 -22.19 2.44 -10.93
CA ARG A 70 -22.78 2.06 -12.22
C ARG A 70 -23.41 0.67 -12.18
N ALA A 71 -22.81 -0.30 -11.47
CA ALA A 71 -23.41 -1.62 -11.29
C ALA A 71 -24.74 -1.55 -10.53
N VAL A 72 -24.82 -0.75 -9.46
CA VAL A 72 -26.05 -0.54 -8.68
C VAL A 72 -27.12 0.22 -9.47
N ILE A 73 -26.75 1.23 -10.27
CA ILE A 73 -27.70 1.96 -11.13
C ILE A 73 -28.19 1.08 -12.30
N THR A 74 -27.37 0.16 -12.80
CA THR A 74 -27.76 -0.77 -13.89
C THR A 74 -28.68 -1.89 -13.38
N LEU A 75 -28.50 -2.38 -12.14
CA LEU A 75 -29.45 -3.29 -11.49
C LEU A 75 -30.77 -2.58 -11.14
N SER A 76 -30.71 -1.31 -10.70
CA SER A 76 -31.91 -0.54 -10.36
C SER A 76 -32.72 -0.10 -11.60
N SER A 77 -32.09 0.00 -12.77
CA SER A 77 -32.75 0.39 -14.03
C SER A 77 -33.18 -0.78 -14.91
N SER A 78 -32.85 -2.02 -14.54
CA SER A 78 -33.20 -3.22 -15.32
C SER A 78 -34.37 -4.03 -14.74
N THR A 79 -35.18 -3.47 -13.84
CA THR A 79 -36.47 -4.10 -13.49
C THR A 79 -37.44 -3.94 -14.66
N PRO A 80 -37.75 -4.99 -15.44
CA PRO A 80 -38.73 -4.89 -16.51
C PRO A 80 -40.11 -5.04 -15.88
N ALA A 81 -40.96 -4.06 -16.13
CA ALA A 81 -42.38 -4.18 -15.88
C ALA A 81 -42.99 -5.28 -16.76
N THR A 82 -43.73 -6.18 -16.12
CA THR A 82 -44.97 -6.86 -16.56
C THR A 82 -44.93 -8.21 -17.31
N THR A 83 -45.65 -9.16 -16.68
CA THR A 83 -46.65 -10.12 -17.21
C THR A 83 -46.24 -11.56 -17.56
N GLY A 84 -46.72 -12.49 -16.72
CA GLY A 84 -47.65 -13.54 -17.16
C GLY A 84 -47.12 -14.97 -17.24
N GLN A 85 -47.34 -15.77 -16.19
CA GLN A 85 -47.77 -17.17 -16.35
C GLN A 85 -48.40 -17.75 -15.07
N THR A 86 -49.52 -18.43 -15.30
CA THR A 86 -50.51 -19.02 -14.40
C THR A 86 -50.07 -20.38 -13.86
N ALA A 87 -50.33 -20.69 -12.57
CA ALA A 87 -51.13 -21.84 -12.11
C ALA A 87 -50.96 -22.15 -10.59
N ASN A 88 -51.98 -21.76 -9.82
CA ASN A 88 -52.76 -22.61 -8.91
C ASN A 88 -52.09 -23.38 -7.75
N TYR A 89 -52.34 -22.98 -6.50
CA TYR A 89 -53.03 -23.79 -5.47
C TYR A 89 -53.30 -22.98 -4.18
N GLY A 90 -54.55 -23.02 -3.68
CA GLY A 90 -54.86 -22.96 -2.24
C GLY A 90 -55.21 -21.61 -1.61
N THR A 91 -56.52 -21.35 -1.51
CA THR A 91 -57.24 -20.48 -0.56
C THR A 91 -56.58 -20.32 0.82
N VAL A 92 -56.48 -19.09 1.36
CA VAL A 92 -56.98 -18.65 2.70
C VAL A 92 -56.90 -17.11 2.83
N GLU A 93 -58.10 -16.55 3.05
CA GLU A 93 -58.57 -15.33 3.71
C GLU A 93 -57.69 -14.10 4.05
N ASN A 94 -58.30 -12.95 3.77
CA ASN A 94 -58.03 -11.59 4.22
C ASN A 94 -57.62 -11.46 5.70
N ASN A 95 -56.67 -10.56 5.99
CA ASN A 95 -56.90 -9.53 7.00
C ASN A 95 -56.03 -8.30 6.76
N THR A 96 -56.73 -7.18 6.58
CA THR A 96 -56.26 -5.80 6.66
C THR A 96 -55.68 -5.55 8.05
N LYS A 97 -54.45 -5.03 8.15
CA LYS A 97 -54.02 -4.11 9.21
C LYS A 97 -52.60 -3.58 8.99
N ASP A 98 -52.50 -2.28 9.22
CA ASP A 98 -51.34 -1.53 9.72
C ASP A 98 -50.21 -1.24 8.72
N SER A 99 -50.44 -0.14 7.99
CA SER A 99 -49.39 0.72 7.43
C SER A 99 -48.91 1.68 8.52
N GLU A 100 -47.63 2.06 8.47
CA GLU A 100 -46.92 3.02 9.34
C GLU A 100 -46.13 2.44 10.52
N GLU A 101 -45.15 1.58 10.24
CA GLU A 101 -43.91 1.49 11.04
C GLU A 101 -42.83 0.82 10.18
N ASP A 102 -42.01 1.62 9.49
CA ASP A 102 -40.61 1.30 9.18
C ASP A 102 -40.01 2.39 8.29
N LEU A 103 -39.70 3.53 8.92
CA LEU A 103 -39.00 4.65 8.28
C LEU A 103 -37.67 4.97 8.98
N SER A 104 -37.08 4.00 9.71
CA SER A 104 -35.90 4.27 10.54
C SER A 104 -34.72 3.31 10.41
N ASP A 105 -34.70 2.32 9.51
CA ASP A 105 -33.60 1.33 9.49
C ASP A 105 -33.04 0.98 8.11
N MET A 106 -32.83 2.00 7.26
CA MET A 106 -32.00 1.86 6.05
C MET A 106 -31.00 3.00 5.95
N ARG A 107 -30.21 3.20 7.01
CA ARG A 107 -28.82 3.59 6.78
C ARG A 107 -28.07 2.30 6.50
N ASP A 108 -28.19 1.84 5.25
CA ASP A 108 -27.25 0.89 4.68
C ASP A 108 -25.87 1.53 4.85
N GLU A 109 -25.18 1.11 5.90
CA GLU A 109 -23.79 1.39 6.11
C GLU A 109 -23.11 0.81 4.87
N VAL A 110 -22.74 1.68 3.94
CA VAL A 110 -22.01 1.32 2.71
C VAL A 110 -20.65 0.83 3.17
N VAL A 111 -20.61 -0.43 3.60
CA VAL A 111 -19.41 -1.10 4.03
C VAL A 111 -18.57 -1.23 2.77
N PRO A 112 -17.40 -0.56 2.68
CA PRO A 112 -16.59 -0.61 1.47
C PRO A 112 -16.26 -2.07 1.12
N PRO A 113 -16.31 -2.45 -0.17
CA PRO A 113 -16.00 -3.80 -0.59
C PRO A 113 -14.63 -4.22 -0.05
N ARG A 114 -14.50 -5.51 0.31
CA ARG A 114 -13.34 -6.08 1.03
C ARG A 114 -12.00 -5.76 0.35
N GLU A 115 -12.00 -5.60 -0.97
CA GLU A 115 -10.83 -5.23 -1.77
C GLU A 115 -10.36 -3.80 -1.50
N VAL A 116 -11.29 -2.85 -1.32
CA VAL A 116 -10.99 -1.45 -1.00
C VAL A 116 -10.46 -1.32 0.44
N ARG A 117 -10.98 -2.11 1.39
CA ARG A 117 -10.46 -2.15 2.76
C ARG A 117 -9.05 -2.72 2.87
N HIS A 118 -8.72 -3.72 2.04
CA HIS A 118 -7.37 -4.27 1.97
C HIS A 118 -6.38 -3.26 1.39
N LEU A 119 -6.77 -2.49 0.36
CA LEU A 119 -5.94 -1.46 -0.28
C LEU A 119 -5.75 -0.20 0.60
N LEU A 120 -6.75 0.15 1.41
CA LEU A 120 -6.65 1.25 2.38
C LEU A 120 -5.91 0.84 3.67
N GLY A 121 -5.57 -0.44 3.82
CA GLY A 121 -4.99 -0.98 5.05
C GLY A 121 -5.94 -0.89 6.26
N ILE A 122 -7.24 -0.66 6.03
CA ILE A 122 -8.25 -0.58 7.10
C ILE A 122 -8.40 -1.93 7.80
N ASP A 123 -8.24 -3.02 7.07
CA ASP A 123 -8.27 -4.38 7.63
C ASP A 123 -6.94 -4.76 8.33
N ARG A 124 -5.86 -3.98 8.13
CA ARG A 124 -4.50 -4.25 8.64
C ARG A 124 -3.75 -2.96 9.01
N PRO A 125 -4.29 -2.11 9.90
CA PRO A 125 -3.73 -0.78 10.16
C PRO A 125 -2.31 -0.86 10.74
N TRP A 126 -2.06 -1.88 11.56
CA TRP A 126 -0.73 -2.18 12.09
C TRP A 126 0.30 -2.43 10.98
N TRP A 127 -0.10 -3.12 9.92
CA TRP A 127 0.81 -3.44 8.83
C TRP A 127 1.15 -2.23 7.98
N SER A 128 0.13 -1.43 7.65
CA SER A 128 0.33 -0.17 6.92
C SER A 128 1.28 0.76 7.67
N LEU A 129 1.14 0.84 9.00
CA LEU A 129 2.04 1.63 9.84
C LEU A 129 3.48 1.08 9.81
N MET A 130 3.67 -0.21 10.12
CA MET A 130 5.00 -0.81 10.21
C MET A 130 5.75 -0.81 8.87
N GLY A 131 5.05 -1.08 7.77
CA GLY A 131 5.62 -1.02 6.43
C GLY A 131 6.11 0.38 6.07
N ARG A 132 5.31 1.41 6.36
CA ARG A 132 5.68 2.81 6.12
C ARG A 132 6.83 3.27 7.00
N THR A 133 6.79 2.96 8.30
CA THR A 133 7.88 3.29 9.21
C THR A 133 9.18 2.60 8.78
N SER A 134 9.11 1.33 8.37
CA SER A 134 10.27 0.59 7.86
C SER A 134 10.82 1.21 6.57
N SER A 135 9.95 1.55 5.61
CA SER A 135 10.35 2.27 4.38
C SER A 135 11.07 3.57 4.71
N MET A 136 10.51 4.43 5.59
CA MET A 136 11.15 5.70 5.98
C MET A 136 12.57 5.50 6.49
N MET A 137 12.76 4.51 7.38
CA MET A 137 14.08 4.19 7.95
C MET A 137 15.06 3.69 6.89
N VAL A 138 14.59 2.87 5.93
CA VAL A 138 15.40 2.38 4.80
C VAL A 138 15.82 3.52 3.91
N HIS A 139 14.93 4.45 3.53
CA HIS A 139 15.31 5.58 2.68
C HIS A 139 16.33 6.48 3.36
N ILE A 140 16.13 6.80 4.64
CA ILE A 140 17.10 7.61 5.40
C ILE A 140 18.43 6.88 5.48
N GLY A 141 18.45 5.61 5.88
CA GLY A 141 19.68 4.84 6.02
C GLY A 141 20.44 4.67 4.72
N LEU A 142 19.76 4.31 3.62
CA LEU A 142 20.39 4.15 2.31
C LEU A 142 20.84 5.49 1.72
N CYS A 143 20.13 6.59 1.97
CA CYS A 143 20.63 7.94 1.66
C CYS A 143 21.96 8.18 2.37
N CYS A 144 22.07 7.89 3.66
CA CYS A 144 23.31 8.03 4.41
C CYS A 144 24.44 7.13 3.86
N TRP A 145 24.13 5.88 3.48
CA TRP A 145 25.12 4.96 2.89
C TRP A 145 25.73 5.53 1.61
N LEU A 146 24.86 5.98 0.69
CA LEU A 146 25.28 6.55 -0.58
C LEU A 146 25.91 7.94 -0.42
N GLY A 147 25.45 8.74 0.55
CA GLY A 147 26.05 10.02 0.89
C GLY A 147 27.51 9.88 1.30
N TYR A 148 27.79 8.94 2.20
CA TYR A 148 29.10 8.77 2.80
C TYR A 148 30.11 8.07 1.87
N TYR A 149 29.72 6.95 1.26
CA TYR A 149 30.62 6.12 0.46
C TYR A 149 30.40 6.19 -1.06
N GLY A 150 29.36 6.91 -1.51
CA GLY A 150 29.04 7.09 -2.92
C GLY A 150 28.87 5.76 -3.67
N TRP A 151 29.55 5.65 -4.80
CA TRP A 151 29.48 4.50 -5.70
C TRP A 151 29.85 3.15 -5.04
N LYS A 152 30.68 3.15 -3.98
CA LYS A 152 31.12 1.91 -3.33
C LYS A 152 29.98 1.15 -2.65
N LEU A 153 28.97 1.86 -2.15
CA LEU A 153 27.80 1.26 -1.50
C LEU A 153 26.57 1.15 -2.41
N LEU A 154 26.70 1.51 -3.70
CA LEU A 154 25.59 1.42 -4.65
C LEU A 154 25.07 -0.02 -4.80
N ILE A 155 25.95 -0.99 -5.04
CA ILE A 155 25.53 -2.39 -5.24
C ILE A 155 24.87 -2.97 -3.97
N PRO A 156 25.46 -2.84 -2.77
CA PRO A 156 24.79 -3.22 -1.53
C PRO A 156 23.43 -2.54 -1.32
N ALA A 157 23.32 -1.24 -1.63
CA ALA A 157 22.06 -0.50 -1.50
C ALA A 157 20.98 -1.06 -2.45
N ILE A 158 21.33 -1.27 -3.72
CA ILE A 158 20.43 -1.85 -4.73
C ILE A 158 19.92 -3.23 -4.30
N LEU A 159 20.83 -4.11 -3.84
CA LEU A 159 20.47 -5.46 -3.42
C LEU A 159 19.56 -5.43 -2.19
N THR A 160 19.89 -4.60 -1.21
CA THR A 160 19.12 -4.50 0.04
C THR A 160 17.74 -3.92 -0.24
N HIS A 161 17.65 -2.84 -1.02
CA HIS A 161 16.39 -2.20 -1.33
C HIS A 161 15.51 -3.07 -2.22
N GLY A 162 16.07 -3.62 -3.30
CA GLY A 162 15.34 -4.53 -4.19
C GLY A 162 14.82 -5.77 -3.46
N ALA A 163 15.61 -6.33 -2.53
CA ALA A 163 15.15 -7.45 -1.71
C ALA A 163 13.98 -7.06 -0.79
N LEU A 164 14.04 -5.87 -0.17
CA LEU A 164 12.93 -5.36 0.64
C LEU A 164 11.67 -5.12 -0.18
N TYR A 165 11.78 -4.60 -1.41
CA TYR A 165 10.65 -4.49 -2.33
C TYR A 165 10.06 -5.84 -2.71
N ILE A 166 10.85 -6.89 -2.89
CA ILE A 166 10.31 -8.25 -3.11
C ILE A 166 9.58 -8.75 -1.85
N VAL A 167 10.15 -8.54 -0.67
CA VAL A 167 9.52 -8.95 0.59
C VAL A 167 8.19 -8.21 0.80
N TRP A 168 8.18 -6.88 0.64
CA TRP A 168 6.99 -6.05 0.81
C TRP A 168 5.94 -6.26 -0.29
N GLY A 169 6.38 -6.39 -1.55
CA GLY A 169 5.52 -6.44 -2.72
C GLY A 169 5.01 -7.83 -3.08
N ALA A 170 5.82 -8.88 -2.94
CA ALA A 170 5.45 -10.24 -3.36
C ALA A 170 5.14 -11.16 -2.18
N LEU A 171 5.97 -11.15 -1.12
CA LEU A 171 5.83 -12.13 -0.03
C LEU A 171 4.76 -11.75 0.99
N MET A 172 4.61 -10.46 1.27
CA MET A 172 3.72 -9.98 2.32
C MET A 172 2.22 -9.96 1.98
N PRO A 173 1.80 -9.70 0.72
CA PRO A 173 0.38 -9.75 0.38
C PRO A 173 -0.20 -11.17 0.44
N GLU A 174 0.60 -12.20 0.10
CA GLU A 174 0.14 -13.59 -0.01
C GLU A 174 0.06 -14.31 1.35
N GLN A 175 0.80 -13.86 2.36
CA GLN A 175 0.92 -14.54 3.65
C GLN A 175 -0.18 -14.09 4.63
N HIS A 176 -1.36 -14.72 4.53
CA HIS A 176 -2.51 -14.40 5.38
C HIS A 176 -2.35 -14.79 6.88
N TRP A 177 -1.32 -15.55 7.26
CA TRP A 177 -1.22 -16.16 8.61
C TRP A 177 0.04 -15.83 9.46
N SER A 178 1.08 -15.17 8.92
CA SER A 178 2.36 -14.90 9.64
C SER A 178 2.60 -13.41 9.97
N VAL A 179 1.50 -12.69 10.23
CA VAL A 179 1.39 -11.21 10.30
C VAL A 179 2.40 -10.49 11.23
N PRO A 180 2.83 -11.01 12.39
CA PRO A 180 3.77 -10.29 13.25
C PRO A 180 5.24 -10.53 12.88
N ALA A 181 5.64 -11.77 12.59
CA ALA A 181 7.06 -12.12 12.49
C ALA A 181 7.73 -11.46 11.28
N THR A 182 7.09 -11.48 10.11
CA THR A 182 7.66 -10.88 8.90
C THR A 182 7.74 -9.36 9.02
N SER A 183 6.74 -8.72 9.65
CA SER A 183 6.73 -7.27 9.86
C SER A 183 7.79 -6.80 10.87
N TYR A 184 8.03 -7.57 11.94
CA TYR A 184 9.16 -7.32 12.84
C TYR A 184 10.51 -7.56 12.15
N GLY A 185 10.62 -8.60 11.32
CA GLY A 185 11.83 -8.87 10.54
C GLY A 185 12.19 -7.70 9.63
N THR A 186 11.22 -7.16 8.88
CA THR A 186 11.46 -5.99 8.03
C THR A 186 11.77 -4.73 8.83
N LEU A 187 11.14 -4.53 9.99
CA LEU A 187 11.43 -3.40 10.86
C LEU A 187 12.85 -3.49 11.43
N ILE A 188 13.28 -4.66 11.89
CA ILE A 188 14.63 -4.88 12.40
C ILE A 188 15.68 -4.67 11.29
N ALA A 189 15.41 -5.16 10.08
CA ALA A 189 16.27 -4.93 8.93
C ALA A 189 16.37 -3.43 8.59
N ALA A 190 15.22 -2.73 8.53
CA ALA A 190 15.15 -1.29 8.30
C ALA A 190 15.88 -0.49 9.38
N MET A 191 15.70 -0.85 10.65
CA MET A 191 16.41 -0.28 11.79
C MET A 191 17.92 -0.49 11.66
N GLY A 192 18.37 -1.70 11.28
CA GLY A 192 19.79 -1.97 11.04
C GLY A 192 20.37 -1.06 9.95
N ILE A 193 19.69 -0.93 8.81
CA ILE A 193 20.12 -0.06 7.70
C ILE A 193 20.21 1.40 8.14
N PHE A 194 19.19 1.87 8.86
CA PHE A 194 19.13 3.22 9.42
C PHE A 194 20.28 3.48 10.40
N LEU A 195 20.48 2.60 11.38
CA LEU A 195 21.54 2.74 12.38
C LEU A 195 22.92 2.69 11.76
N ILE A 196 23.17 1.78 10.80
CA ILE A 196 24.44 1.77 10.05
C ILE A 196 24.63 3.13 9.35
N GLY A 197 23.59 3.69 8.74
CA GLY A 197 23.63 5.01 8.12
C GLY A 197 24.02 6.12 9.09
N LEU A 198 23.42 6.15 10.29
CA LEU A 198 23.79 7.11 11.33
C LEU A 198 25.23 6.92 11.81
N ALA A 199 25.67 5.68 12.00
CA ALA A 199 27.01 5.35 12.45
C ALA A 199 28.10 5.79 11.45
N LEU A 200 27.81 5.75 10.14
CA LEU A 200 28.74 6.23 9.11
C LEU A 200 29.06 7.72 9.28
N TYR A 201 28.09 8.53 9.72
CA TYR A 201 28.29 9.97 9.99
C TYR A 201 28.77 10.26 11.42
N GLY A 202 28.91 9.24 12.27
CA GLY A 202 29.32 9.40 13.67
C GLY A 202 28.24 9.98 14.58
N GLU A 203 26.97 9.91 14.16
CA GLU A 203 25.83 10.42 14.95
C GLU A 203 25.41 9.48 16.09
N ILE A 204 25.84 8.21 16.03
CA ILE A 204 25.66 7.22 17.09
C ILE A 204 26.97 6.46 17.34
N VAL A 205 27.22 6.12 18.61
CA VAL A 205 28.44 5.45 19.11
C VAL A 205 28.20 3.96 19.33
#